data_AF-A0A838YP01-F1
#
_entry.id   AF-A0A838YP01-F1
#
_cell.length_a   1.000
_cell.length_b   1.000
_cell.length_c   1.000
_cell.angle_alpha   90.00
_cell.angle_beta   90.00
_cell.angle_gamma   90.00
#
_symmetry.space_group_name_H-M   'P 1'
#
loop_
_entity.id
_entity.type
_entity.pdbx_description
1 polymer ?
#
loop_
_entity_poly.entity_id
_entity_poly.type
_entity_poly.pdbx_seq_one_letter_code
_entity_poly.pdbx_strand_id
1 'polypeptide(L)'
;MNKNNIELNEKFTERRRFDLLASLAIDAVGMVTFILPALGETFDLVLAPVIAALIFAVHRTTFGAAFGFLEEILPFTDIIPTATILWAYRYIFKKKETWQQFVEKYNKKNNTVIRVKESTI
;
A
#
# COMPACT_ATOMS: atom_id res chain seq x y z
N MET A 1 18.00 -9.12 -22.84
CA MET A 1 16.67 -8.72 -22.32
C MET A 1 16.15 -7.55 -23.17
N ASN A 2 14.86 -7.50 -23.50
CA ASN A 2 14.27 -6.37 -24.25
C ASN A 2 14.31 -5.08 -23.39
N LYS A 3 14.61 -3.92 -23.98
CA LYS A 3 14.57 -2.59 -23.30
C LYS A 3 13.25 -2.37 -22.55
N ASN A 4 12.12 -2.74 -23.16
CA ASN A 4 10.80 -2.58 -22.53
C ASN A 4 10.64 -3.46 -21.27
N ASN A 5 11.30 -4.62 -21.21
CA ASN A 5 11.24 -5.50 -20.04
C ASN A 5 12.10 -4.94 -18.90
N ILE A 6 13.22 -4.28 -19.22
CA ILE A 6 14.09 -3.63 -18.23
C ILE A 6 13.35 -2.45 -17.59
N GLU A 7 12.77 -1.56 -18.41
CA GLU A 7 11.99 -0.42 -17.94
C GLU A 7 10.78 -0.86 -17.08
N LEU A 8 10.06 -1.90 -17.50
CA LEU A 8 8.94 -2.45 -16.74
C LEU A 8 9.36 -2.94 -15.34
N ASN A 9 10.48 -3.67 -15.25
CA ASN A 9 11.03 -4.17 -13.99
C ASN A 9 11.49 -3.02 -13.09
N GLU A 10 12.14 -2.00 -13.65
CA GLU A 10 12.55 -0.80 -12.94
C GLU A 10 11.35 -0.05 -12.38
N LYS A 11 10.34 0.21 -13.20
CA LYS A 11 9.10 0.91 -12.80
C LYS A 11 8.33 0.14 -11.72
N PHE A 12 8.30 -1.19 -11.80
CA PHE A 12 7.69 -2.00 -10.75
C PHE A 12 8.48 -1.92 -9.44
N THR A 13 9.81 -1.94 -9.52
CA THR A 13 10.68 -1.83 -8.34
C THR A 13 10.56 -0.45 -7.68
N GLU A 14 10.52 0.62 -8.47
CA GLU A 14 10.22 1.97 -8.00
C GLU A 14 8.86 2.02 -7.29
N ARG A 15 7.82 1.46 -7.92
CA ARG A 15 6.47 1.42 -7.35
C ARG A 15 6.42 0.65 -6.03
N ARG A 16 7.07 -0.52 -5.97
CA ARG A 16 7.16 -1.33 -4.75
C ARG A 16 7.83 -0.56 -3.61
N ARG A 17 8.92 0.17 -3.90
CA ARG A 17 9.64 0.98 -2.90
C ARG A 17 8.81 2.16 -2.43
N PHE A 18 8.14 2.85 -3.35
CA PHE A 18 7.23 3.93 -3.01
C PHE A 18 6.10 3.45 -2.09
N ASP A 19 5.42 2.36 -2.45
CA ASP A 19 4.33 1.82 -1.64
C ASP A 19 4.84 1.39 -0.24
N LEU A 20 6.08 0.90 -0.12
CA LEU A 20 6.68 0.56 1.18
C LEU A 20 6.87 1.81 2.04
N LEU A 21 7.52 2.83 1.49
CA LEU A 21 7.81 4.07 2.22
C LEU A 21 6.52 4.79 2.61
N ALA A 22 5.53 4.82 1.71
CA ALA A 22 4.21 5.36 2.02
C ALA A 22 3.52 4.57 3.12
N SER A 23 3.60 3.24 3.11
CA SER A 23 3.01 2.39 4.15
C SER A 23 3.66 2.62 5.51
N LEU A 24 4.99 2.66 5.57
CA LEU A 24 5.73 2.96 6.79
C LEU A 24 5.40 4.36 7.32
N ALA A 25 5.24 5.36 6.44
CA ALA A 25 4.86 6.71 6.84
C ALA A 25 3.42 6.77 7.37
N ILE A 26 2.48 6.07 6.75
CA ILE A 26 1.09 5.97 7.22
C ILE A 26 1.05 5.35 8.62
N ASP A 27 1.68 4.19 8.81
CA ASP A 27 1.70 3.51 10.11
C ASP A 27 2.44 4.34 11.17
N ALA A 28 3.52 5.03 10.80
CA ALA A 28 4.21 5.94 11.71
C ALA A 28 3.31 7.12 12.14
N VAL A 29 2.48 7.65 11.25
CA VAL A 29 1.53 8.73 11.58
C VAL A 29 0.43 8.20 12.50
N GLY A 30 -0.14 7.02 12.24
CA GLY A 30 -1.12 6.39 13.13
C GLY A 30 -0.58 6.16 14.55
N MET A 31 0.69 5.76 14.64
CA MET A 31 1.34 5.59 15.95
C MET A 31 1.72 6.89 16.67
N VAL A 32 1.73 8.06 16.01
CA VAL A 32 2.04 9.35 16.67
C VAL A 32 0.96 9.72 17.69
N THR A 33 -0.27 9.24 17.49
CA THR A 33 -1.42 9.50 18.35
C THR A 33 -1.23 8.96 19.78
N PHE A 34 -0.36 7.95 19.98
CA PHE A 34 0.02 7.42 21.29
C PHE A 34 0.81 8.39 22.18
N ILE A 35 1.47 9.40 21.60
CA ILE A 35 2.31 10.34 22.36
C ILE A 35 1.44 11.32 23.18
N LEU A 36 0.21 11.57 22.74
CA LEU A 36 -0.75 12.45 23.42
C LEU A 36 -2.13 11.77 23.55
N PRO A 37 -2.28 10.73 24.40
CA PRO A 37 -3.50 9.93 24.48
C PRO A 37 -4.78 10.74 24.76
N ALA A 38 -4.66 11.79 25.57
CA ALA A 38 -5.79 12.65 25.95
C ALA A 38 -6.26 13.62 24.84
N LEU A 39 -5.44 13.89 23.82
CA LEU A 39 -5.82 14.69 22.64
C LEU A 39 -6.06 13.80 21.40
N GLY A 40 -5.46 12.60 21.40
CA GLY A 40 -5.54 11.61 20.33
C GLY A 40 -6.96 11.14 20.05
N GLU A 41 -7.69 10.70 21.07
CA GLU A 41 -9.04 10.12 20.90
C GLU A 41 -10.03 11.07 20.20
N THR A 42 -9.91 12.39 20.40
CA THR A 42 -10.74 13.37 19.67
C THR A 42 -10.22 13.65 18.25
N PHE A 43 -8.92 13.50 18.04
CA PHE A 43 -8.27 13.70 16.76
C PHE A 43 -8.53 12.54 15.79
N ASP A 44 -8.78 11.33 16.32
CA ASP A 44 -9.11 10.13 15.54
C ASP A 44 -10.37 10.29 14.68
N LEU A 45 -11.31 11.16 15.07
CA LEU A 45 -12.47 11.52 14.24
C LEU A 45 -12.08 12.14 12.88
N VAL A 46 -10.93 12.79 12.82
CA VAL A 46 -10.36 13.37 11.59
C VAL A 46 -9.25 12.49 11.04
N LEU A 47 -8.40 11.93 11.91
CA LEU A 47 -7.24 11.15 11.51
C LEU A 47 -7.63 9.79 10.93
N ALA A 48 -8.58 9.07 11.51
CA ALA A 48 -9.02 7.77 11.00
C ALA A 48 -9.52 7.85 9.54
N PRO A 49 -10.41 8.80 9.15
CA PRO A 49 -10.76 9.00 7.74
C PRO A 49 -9.55 9.32 6.85
N VAL A 50 -8.58 10.09 7.36
CA VAL A 50 -7.36 10.45 6.60
C VAL A 50 -6.48 9.22 6.37
N ILE A 51 -6.21 8.43 7.41
CA ILE A 51 -5.45 7.17 7.31
C ILE A 51 -6.13 6.20 6.36
N ALA A 52 -7.45 6.03 6.48
CA ALA A 52 -8.24 5.20 5.56
C ALA A 52 -8.11 5.67 4.10
N ALA A 53 -8.21 6.97 3.86
CA ALA A 53 -8.06 7.56 2.52
C ALA A 53 -6.64 7.38 1.97
N LEU A 54 -5.61 7.52 2.80
CA LEU A 54 -4.21 7.30 2.42
C LEU A 54 -3.95 5.83 2.07
N ILE A 55 -4.42 4.88 2.88
CA ILE A 55 -4.34 3.44 2.59
C ILE A 55 -5.05 3.13 1.27
N PHE A 56 -6.25 3.67 1.06
CA PHE A 56 -6.95 3.49 -0.22
C PHE A 56 -6.18 4.11 -1.39
N ALA A 57 -5.56 5.28 -1.23
CA ALA A 57 -4.81 5.93 -2.29
C ALA A 57 -3.58 5.11 -2.74
N VAL A 58 -2.84 4.55 -1.77
CA VAL A 58 -1.62 3.75 -2.00
C VAL A 58 -1.95 2.34 -2.48
N HIS A 59 -2.78 1.63 -1.71
CA HIS A 59 -3.03 0.21 -1.91
C HIS A 59 -4.27 -0.09 -2.75
N ARG A 60 -5.18 0.86 -2.93
CA ARG A 60 -6.42 0.71 -3.71
C ARG A 60 -7.28 -0.46 -3.23
N THR A 61 -7.34 -0.67 -1.92
CA THR A 61 -8.15 -1.71 -1.27
C THR A 61 -9.14 -1.11 -0.30
N THR A 62 -10.44 -1.41 -0.48
CA THR A 62 -11.49 -0.95 0.44
C THR A 62 -11.39 -1.62 1.80
N PHE A 63 -11.09 -2.93 1.83
CA PHE A 63 -10.92 -3.64 3.10
C PHE A 63 -9.74 -3.07 3.90
N GLY A 64 -8.61 -2.77 3.25
CA GLY A 64 -7.44 -2.19 3.91
C GLY A 64 -7.74 -0.83 4.50
N ALA A 65 -8.46 0.01 3.76
CA ALA A 65 -8.91 1.31 4.25
C ALA A 65 -9.88 1.19 5.43
N ALA A 66 -10.83 0.25 5.37
CA ALA A 66 -11.76 -0.02 6.46
C ALA A 66 -11.04 -0.55 7.72
N PHE A 67 -10.05 -1.44 7.55
CA PHE A 67 -9.24 -1.93 8.66
C PHE A 67 -8.43 -0.80 9.31
N GLY A 68 -7.73 0.02 8.52
CA GLY A 68 -6.99 1.16 9.07
C GLY A 68 -7.90 2.20 9.74
N PHE A 69 -9.10 2.43 9.23
CA PHE A 69 -10.09 3.28 9.90
C PHE A 69 -10.53 2.73 11.26
N LEU A 70 -10.82 1.42 11.31
CA LEU A 70 -11.27 0.75 12.52
C LEU A 70 -10.16 0.69 13.57
N GLU A 71 -8.92 0.53 13.13
CA GLU A 71 -7.76 0.55 13.99
C GLU A 71 -7.69 1.89 14.74
N GLU A 72 -7.64 3.00 14.01
CA GLU A 72 -7.51 4.37 14.57
C GLU A 72 -8.69 4.79 15.47
N ILE A 73 -9.89 4.21 15.29
CA ILE A 73 -11.05 4.52 16.14
C ILE A 73 -11.09 3.67 17.42
N LEU A 74 -10.45 2.50 17.39
CA LEU A 74 -10.45 1.59 18.52
C LEU A 74 -9.20 1.88 19.36
N PRO A 75 -9.37 2.49 20.55
CA PRO A 75 -8.24 2.77 21.42
C PRO A 75 -7.46 1.47 21.70
N PHE A 76 -6.14 1.60 21.82
CA PHE A 76 -5.20 0.50 22.03
C PHE A 76 -4.93 -0.40 20.81
N THR A 77 -5.57 -0.19 19.65
CA THR A 77 -5.32 -1.01 18.46
C THR A 77 -4.35 -0.39 17.45
N ASP A 78 -4.02 0.90 17.55
CA ASP A 78 -3.15 1.66 16.62
C ASP A 78 -1.67 1.21 16.57
N ILE A 79 -1.33 0.13 17.26
CA ILE A 79 0.00 -0.48 17.29
C ILE A 79 0.21 -1.39 16.05
N ILE A 80 -0.85 -1.74 15.33
CA ILE A 80 -0.79 -2.71 14.25
C ILE A 80 -0.35 -1.98 12.98
N PRO A 81 0.81 -2.32 12.36
CA PRO A 81 1.27 -1.62 11.16
C PRO A 81 0.47 -2.07 9.92
N THR A 82 -0.82 -1.73 9.84
CA THR A 82 -1.79 -2.22 8.85
C THR A 82 -1.38 -1.90 7.42
N ALA A 83 -0.89 -0.69 7.15
CA ALA A 83 -0.44 -0.33 5.80
C ALA A 83 0.79 -1.15 5.39
N THR A 84 1.72 -1.39 6.31
CA THR A 84 2.93 -2.20 6.06
C THR A 84 2.58 -3.68 5.89
N ILE A 85 1.61 -4.21 6.65
CA ILE A 85 1.10 -5.57 6.46
C ILE A 85 0.46 -5.71 5.07
N LEU A 86 -0.33 -4.72 4.63
CA LEU A 86 -0.90 -4.71 3.28
C LEU A 86 0.19 -4.68 2.20
N TRP A 87 1.25 -3.90 2.40
CA TRP A 87 2.39 -3.91 1.51
C TRP A 87 3.05 -5.30 1.44
N ALA A 88 3.30 -5.93 2.59
CA ALA A 88 3.87 -7.27 2.66
C ALA A 88 2.96 -8.30 1.98
N TYR A 89 1.66 -8.25 2.25
CA TYR A 89 0.65 -9.07 1.58
C TYR A 89 0.72 -8.94 0.06
N ARG A 90 0.77 -7.71 -0.45
CA ARG A 90 0.80 -7.41 -1.88
C ARG A 90 2.11 -7.86 -2.55
N TYR A 91 3.27 -7.53 -1.97
CA TYR A 91 4.57 -7.67 -2.63
C TYR A 91 5.35 -8.94 -2.25
N ILE A 92 4.97 -9.62 -1.18
CA ILE A 92 5.59 -10.88 -0.73
C ILE A 92 4.63 -12.04 -1.04
N PHE A 93 3.43 -12.05 -0.45
CA PHE A 93 2.51 -13.18 -0.56
C PHE A 93 1.75 -13.22 -1.89
N LYS A 94 1.41 -12.05 -2.45
CA LYS A 94 0.67 -11.88 -3.70
C LYS A 94 1.51 -11.28 -4.82
N LYS A 95 2.81 -11.58 -4.80
CA LYS A 95 3.79 -11.00 -5.75
C LYS A 95 3.41 -11.26 -7.21
N LYS A 96 2.95 -12.48 -7.56
CA LYS A 96 2.59 -12.85 -8.94
C LYS A 96 1.38 -12.07 -9.41
N GLU A 97 0.30 -12.03 -8.62
CA GLU A 97 -0.92 -11.31 -8.96
C GLU A 97 -0.67 -9.81 -9.05
N THR A 98 0.11 -9.26 -8.12
CA THR A 98 0.50 -7.83 -8.11
C THR A 98 1.33 -7.47 -9.33
N TRP A 99 2.28 -8.32 -9.71
CA TRP A 99 3.06 -8.15 -10.94
C TRP A 99 2.17 -8.15 -12.17
N GLN A 100 1.27 -9.14 -12.30
CA GLN A 100 0.35 -9.22 -13.44
C GLN A 100 -0.54 -7.98 -13.56
N GLN A 101 -1.13 -7.51 -12.45
CA GLN A 101 -1.93 -6.27 -12.42
C GLN A 101 -1.09 -5.05 -12.82
N PHE A 102 0.17 -4.99 -12.41
CA PHE A 102 1.07 -3.91 -12.79
C PHE A 102 1.37 -3.92 -14.29
N VAL A 103 1.70 -5.09 -14.86
CA VAL A 103 1.96 -5.25 -16.29
C VAL A 103 0.74 -4.87 -17.12
N GLU A 104 -0.46 -5.29 -16.72
CA GLU A 104 -1.70 -4.93 -17.41
C GLU A 104 -1.91 -3.41 -17.44
N LYS A 105 -1.76 -2.75 -16.30
CA LYS A 105 -1.85 -1.28 -16.20
C LYS A 105 -0.78 -0.58 -17.04
N TYR A 106 0.44 -1.09 -17.04
CA TYR A 106 1.55 -0.56 -17.84
C TYR A 106 1.28 -0.69 -19.34
N ASN A 107 0.85 -1.87 -19.79
CA ASN A 107 0.49 -2.17 -21.17
C ASN A 107 -0.61 -1.23 -21.66
N LYS A 108 -1.68 -1.07 -20.87
CA LYS A 108 -2.79 -0.16 -21.16
C LYS A 108 -2.34 1.29 -21.26
N LYS A 109 -1.49 1.75 -20.33
CA LYS A 109 -1.00 3.14 -20.31
C LYS A 109 -0.08 3.47 -21.48
N ASN A 110 0.77 2.53 -21.89
CA ASN A 110 1.80 2.74 -22.91
C ASN A 110 1.44 2.17 -24.29
N ASN A 111 0.21 1.65 -24.47
CA ASN A 111 -0.22 0.96 -25.69
C ASN A 111 0.77 -0.15 -26.14
N THR A 112 1.20 -0.98 -25.19
CA THR A 112 2.15 -2.09 -25.41
C THR A 112 1.52 -3.44 -25.10
N VAL A 113 2.13 -4.53 -25.59
CA VAL A 113 1.66 -5.91 -25.36
C VAL A 113 2.79 -6.78 -24.80
N ILE A 114 3.18 -6.51 -23.56
CA ILE A 114 4.13 -7.35 -22.83
C ILE A 114 3.38 -8.52 -22.20
N ARG A 115 3.73 -9.75 -22.59
CA ARG A 115 3.13 -10.97 -22.02
C ARG A 115 3.88 -11.40 -20.77
N VAL A 116 3.14 -11.60 -19.67
CA VAL A 116 3.66 -12.22 -18.46
C VAL A 116 3.88 -13.70 -18.78
N LYS A 117 5.14 -14.16 -18.80
CA LYS A 117 5.44 -15.59 -18.86
C LYS A 117 5.29 -16.18 -17.47
N GLU A 118 4.61 -17.31 -17.37
CA GLU A 118 4.39 -18.07 -16.13
C GLU A 118 5.70 -18.36 -15.35
N SER A 119 6.84 -18.37 -16.05
CA SER A 119 8.13 -18.90 -15.58
C SER A 119 9.18 -17.86 -15.16
N THR A 120 8.84 -16.57 -15.01
CA THR A 120 9.84 -15.50 -14.73
C THR A 120 9.75 -14.95 -13.29
N ILE A 121 9.37 -15.76 -12.31
CA ILE A 121 9.43 -15.37 -10.89
C ILE A 121 10.26 -16.38 -10.12
#